data_AF-A0A1G9NB90-F1
#
_entry.id   AF-A0A1G9NB90-F1
#
_cell.length_a   1.000
_cell.length_b   1.000
_cell.length_c   1.000
_cell.angle_alpha   90.00
_cell.angle_beta   90.00
_cell.angle_gamma   90.00
#
_symmetry.space_group_name_H-M   'P 1'
#
loop_
_entity.id
_entity.type
_entity.pdbx_description
1 polymer ?
#
loop_
_entity_poly.entity_id
_entity_poly.type
_entity_poly.pdbx_seq_one_letter_code
_entity_poly.pdbx_strand_id
1 'polypeptide(L)'
;MIFNVCSIAEVEAALAIIEDNTAYACAVLRELPADPVQALACLKFDPIGSHPLERRPLNIVEQINQTFSYLVALKAARLLLEWHPDGEGFRLAPGAHAAVGGLDVESLAPGIVGAETFAAVRPENNRKLAGDLVKMAARPERFRYVFFMSPLFPRTERQAKLERDGVQVWSVAMQ
;
A
#
# COMPACT_ATOMS: atom_id res chain seq x y z
N MET A 1 4.76 9.78 -1.94
CA MET A 1 3.92 10.99 -2.03
C MET A 1 2.77 10.88 -1.05
N ILE A 2 2.19 12.01 -0.62
CA ILE A 2 0.94 12.04 0.15
C ILE A 2 -0.15 12.60 -0.77
N PHE A 3 -1.32 11.98 -0.79
CA PHE A 3 -2.44 12.40 -1.63
C PHE A 3 -3.78 12.03 -0.99
N ASN A 4 -4.87 12.61 -1.46
CA ASN A 4 -6.20 12.36 -0.94
C ASN A 4 -7.05 11.63 -1.98
N VAL A 5 -7.98 10.80 -1.50
CA VAL A 5 -9.07 10.21 -2.29
C VAL A 5 -10.38 10.39 -1.53
N CYS A 6 -11.38 10.95 -2.20
CA CYS A 6 -12.70 11.26 -1.67
C CYS A 6 -13.83 10.46 -2.35
N SER A 7 -13.51 9.69 -3.39
CA SER A 7 -14.47 8.84 -4.09
C SER A 7 -13.86 7.55 -4.63
N ILE A 8 -14.72 6.55 -4.87
CA ILE A 8 -14.31 5.30 -5.52
C ILE A 8 -13.70 5.57 -6.90
N ALA A 9 -14.25 6.53 -7.66
CA ALA A 9 -13.74 6.89 -8.98
C ALA A 9 -12.29 7.40 -8.94
N GLU A 10 -11.91 8.18 -7.93
CA GLU A 10 -10.53 8.65 -7.76
C GLU A 10 -9.58 7.51 -7.38
N VAL A 11 -10.06 6.54 -6.59
CA VAL A 11 -9.30 5.32 -6.28
C VAL A 11 -9.05 4.52 -7.56
N GLU A 12 -10.09 4.27 -8.36
CA GLU A 12 -9.97 3.51 -9.61
C GLU A 12 -9.05 4.23 -10.62
N ALA A 13 -9.12 5.56 -10.71
CA ALA A 13 -8.22 6.35 -11.55
C ALA A 13 -6.75 6.20 -11.10
N ALA A 14 -6.48 6.21 -9.79
CA ALA A 14 -5.15 5.99 -9.25
C ALA A 14 -4.64 4.56 -9.51
N LEU A 15 -5.52 3.55 -9.40
CA LEU A 15 -5.19 2.16 -9.70
C LEU A 15 -4.82 1.98 -11.19
N ALA A 16 -5.54 2.64 -12.11
CA ALA A 16 -5.21 2.61 -13.53
C ALA A 16 -3.82 3.22 -13.82
N ILE A 17 -3.45 4.30 -13.13
CA ILE A 17 -2.10 4.88 -13.26
C ILE A 17 -1.02 3.89 -12.79
N ILE A 18 -1.26 3.16 -11.71
CA ILE A 18 -0.33 2.12 -11.24
C ILE A 18 -0.17 1.04 -12.31
N GLU A 19 -1.27 0.59 -12.91
CA GLU A 19 -1.27 -0.42 -13.96
C GLU A 19 -0.40 0.01 -15.15
N ASP A 20 -0.61 1.23 -15.67
CA ASP A 20 0.18 1.81 -16.75
C ASP A 20 1.68 1.86 -16.40
N ASN A 21 2.02 2.29 -15.19
CA ASN A 21 3.42 2.36 -14.73
C ASN A 21 4.06 0.98 -14.55
N THR A 22 3.30 -0.04 -14.16
CA THR A 22 3.78 -1.43 -14.18
C THR A 22 3.94 -1.98 -15.59
N ALA A 23 3.06 -1.60 -16.54
CA ALA A 23 3.21 -2.00 -17.93
C ALA A 23 4.49 -1.41 -18.55
N TYR A 24 4.82 -0.16 -18.23
CA TYR A 24 6.09 0.46 -18.58
C TYR A 24 7.30 -0.32 -18.03
N ALA A 25 7.28 -0.67 -16.74
CA ALA A 25 8.36 -1.46 -16.14
C ALA A 25 8.52 -2.82 -16.82
N CYS A 26 7.43 -3.49 -17.18
CA CYS A 26 7.49 -4.73 -17.96
C CYS A 26 8.16 -4.54 -19.32
N ALA A 27 8.01 -3.38 -19.97
CA ALA A 27 8.73 -3.07 -21.20
C ALA A 27 10.23 -2.92 -20.96
N VAL A 28 10.61 -2.16 -19.94
CA VAL A 28 12.02 -1.97 -19.54
C VAL A 28 12.71 -3.30 -19.19
N LEU A 29 12.02 -4.19 -18.48
CA LEU A 29 12.56 -5.50 -18.10
C LEU A 29 12.91 -6.38 -19.30
N ARG A 30 12.28 -6.19 -20.46
CA ARG A 30 12.58 -6.95 -21.69
C ARG A 30 13.88 -6.49 -22.36
N GLU A 31 14.33 -5.28 -22.06
CA GLU A 31 15.52 -4.66 -22.66
C GLU A 31 16.77 -4.78 -21.76
N LEU A 32 16.71 -5.62 -20.72
CA LEU A 32 17.85 -5.81 -19.83
C LEU A 32 19.06 -6.43 -20.55
N PRO A 33 20.28 -6.12 -20.09
CA PRO A 33 21.49 -6.76 -20.60
C PRO A 33 21.44 -8.28 -20.47
N ALA A 34 22.09 -8.98 -21.42
CA ALA A 34 22.22 -10.44 -21.36
C ALA A 34 23.17 -10.91 -20.25
N ASP A 35 24.13 -10.08 -19.84
CA ASP A 35 25.01 -10.38 -18.71
C ASP A 35 24.22 -10.36 -17.39
N PRO A 36 24.16 -11.47 -16.62
CA PRO A 36 23.31 -11.56 -15.45
C PRO A 36 23.66 -10.56 -14.34
N VAL A 37 24.94 -10.29 -14.12
CA VAL A 37 25.37 -9.38 -13.05
C VAL A 37 25.03 -7.94 -13.42
N GLN A 38 25.26 -7.57 -14.68
CA GLN A 38 24.88 -6.27 -15.21
C GLN A 38 23.35 -6.08 -15.18
N ALA A 39 22.57 -7.10 -15.55
CA ALA A 39 21.12 -7.04 -15.45
C ALA A 39 20.64 -6.78 -14.02
N LEU A 40 21.18 -7.51 -13.03
CA LEU A 40 20.85 -7.28 -11.61
C LEU A 40 21.29 -5.89 -11.13
N ALA A 41 22.43 -5.40 -11.60
CA ALA A 41 22.89 -4.04 -11.30
C ALA A 41 21.90 -2.99 -11.83
N CYS A 42 21.43 -3.13 -13.08
CA CYS A 42 20.43 -2.24 -13.66
C CYS A 42 19.15 -2.21 -12.82
N LEU A 43 18.64 -3.39 -12.42
CA LEU A 43 17.44 -3.47 -11.58
C LEU A 43 17.59 -2.77 -10.23
N LYS A 44 18.79 -2.85 -9.63
CA LYS A 44 19.04 -2.40 -8.25
C LYS A 44 19.45 -0.94 -8.15
N PHE A 45 20.16 -0.43 -9.15
CA PHE A 45 20.86 0.85 -9.07
C PHE A 45 20.41 1.86 -10.13
N ASP A 46 19.96 1.42 -11.31
CA ASP A 46 19.62 2.34 -12.38
C ASP A 46 18.18 2.84 -12.27
N PRO A 47 17.91 4.12 -12.56
CA PRO A 47 16.59 4.73 -12.46
C PRO A 47 15.72 4.41 -13.69
N ILE A 48 15.59 3.12 -14.02
CA ILE A 48 14.88 2.62 -15.22
C ILE A 48 13.42 2.27 -14.95
N GLY A 49 12.97 2.32 -13.70
CA GLY A 49 11.56 2.19 -13.30
C GLY A 49 10.88 3.55 -13.10
N SER A 50 9.63 3.50 -12.64
CA SER A 50 8.81 4.68 -12.36
C SER A 50 8.12 4.58 -11.01
N HIS A 51 7.90 5.72 -10.36
CA HIS A 51 7.03 5.82 -9.20
C HIS A 51 5.60 5.37 -9.55
N PRO A 52 4.87 4.68 -8.64
CA PRO A 52 3.57 4.09 -8.97
C PRO A 52 2.50 5.10 -9.41
N LEU A 53 2.56 6.34 -8.92
CA LEU A 53 1.59 7.38 -9.22
C LEU A 53 2.17 8.66 -9.84
N GLU A 54 3.51 8.79 -9.85
CA GLU A 54 4.18 10.00 -10.35
C GLU A 54 5.08 9.60 -11.52
N ARG A 55 5.28 10.50 -12.49
CA ARG A 55 6.26 10.31 -13.57
C ARG A 55 7.69 10.57 -13.11
N ARG A 56 8.05 10.06 -11.93
CA ARG A 56 9.38 10.21 -11.32
C ARG A 56 10.16 8.90 -11.44
N PRO A 57 11.42 8.93 -11.91
CA PRO A 57 12.24 7.73 -12.02
C PRO A 57 12.53 7.07 -10.66
N LEU A 58 12.56 5.74 -10.65
CA LEU A 58 12.98 4.88 -9.54
C LEU A 58 13.83 3.73 -10.09
N ASN A 59 14.59 3.03 -9.25
CA ASN A 59 15.05 1.69 -9.64
C ASN A 59 13.90 0.68 -9.56
N ILE A 60 14.03 -0.46 -10.23
CA ILE A 60 12.96 -1.47 -10.31
C ILE A 60 12.63 -2.05 -8.93
N VAL A 61 13.63 -2.27 -8.08
CA VAL A 61 13.40 -2.79 -6.72
C VAL A 61 12.54 -1.82 -5.89
N GLU A 62 12.83 -0.53 -5.97
CA GLU A 62 12.03 0.52 -5.34
C GLU A 62 10.62 0.61 -5.92
N GLN A 63 10.49 0.53 -7.24
CA GLN A 63 9.19 0.52 -7.90
C GLN A 63 8.35 -0.67 -7.40
N ILE A 64 8.89 -1.89 -7.37
CA ILE A 64 8.17 -3.08 -6.89
C ILE A 64 7.65 -2.85 -5.46
N ASN A 65 8.53 -2.44 -4.54
CA ASN A 65 8.17 -2.22 -3.15
C ASN A 65 7.10 -1.13 -3.00
N GLN A 66 7.22 -0.05 -3.75
CA GLN A 66 6.24 1.04 -3.70
C GLN A 66 4.92 0.62 -4.34
N THR A 67 4.93 0.01 -5.53
CA THR A 67 3.72 -0.44 -6.24
C THR A 67 2.80 -1.21 -5.30
N PHE A 68 3.32 -2.22 -4.61
CA PHE A 68 2.50 -3.00 -3.70
C PHE A 68 2.07 -2.23 -2.44
N SER A 69 2.90 -1.31 -1.93
CA SER A 69 2.50 -0.43 -0.82
C SER A 69 1.32 0.46 -1.20
N TYR A 70 1.33 1.06 -2.41
CA TYR A 70 0.21 1.88 -2.89
C TYR A 70 -1.02 1.05 -3.26
N LEU A 71 -0.85 -0.15 -3.84
CA LEU A 71 -1.98 -1.03 -4.16
C LEU A 71 -2.77 -1.42 -2.90
N VAL A 72 -2.10 -1.81 -1.82
CA VAL A 72 -2.80 -2.14 -0.56
C VAL A 72 -3.53 -0.91 -0.02
N ALA A 73 -2.87 0.26 0.01
CA ALA A 73 -3.48 1.49 0.52
C ALA A 73 -4.69 1.96 -0.28
N LEU A 74 -4.62 1.93 -1.62
CA LEU A 74 -5.74 2.31 -2.48
C LEU A 74 -6.92 1.34 -2.36
N LYS A 75 -6.65 0.03 -2.41
CA LYS A 75 -7.71 -0.98 -2.25
C LYS A 75 -8.32 -0.93 -0.84
N ALA A 76 -7.53 -0.66 0.19
CA ALA A 76 -8.04 -0.40 1.55
C ALA A 76 -8.92 0.85 1.59
N ALA A 77 -8.46 1.97 1.01
CA ALA A 77 -9.23 3.21 0.95
C ALA A 77 -10.58 3.03 0.23
N ARG A 78 -10.63 2.20 -0.83
CA ARG A 78 -11.90 1.86 -1.49
C ARG A 78 -12.91 1.25 -0.53
N LEU A 79 -12.49 0.25 0.25
CA LEU A 79 -13.33 -0.40 1.26
C LEU A 79 -13.76 0.58 2.35
N LEU A 80 -12.83 1.41 2.81
CA LEU A 80 -13.10 2.38 3.87
C LEU A 80 -14.06 3.49 3.44
N LEU A 81 -14.02 3.92 2.17
CA LEU A 81 -15.01 4.85 1.60
C LEU A 81 -16.43 4.29 1.63
N GLU A 82 -16.58 2.97 1.42
CA GLU A 82 -17.88 2.29 1.52
C GLU A 82 -18.33 2.12 2.98
N TRP A 83 -17.40 1.80 3.89
CA TRP A 83 -17.72 1.47 5.28
C TRP A 83 -17.90 2.69 6.19
N HIS A 84 -17.20 3.79 5.90
CA HIS A 84 -17.13 4.99 6.73
C HIS A 84 -17.40 6.25 5.89
N PRO A 85 -18.65 6.45 5.42
CA PRO A 85 -19.00 7.65 4.65
C PRO A 85 -18.83 8.95 5.46
N ASP A 86 -18.77 8.87 6.78
CA ASP A 86 -18.45 9.95 7.72
C ASP A 86 -16.96 10.32 7.78
N GLY A 87 -16.10 9.58 7.09
CA GLY A 87 -14.66 9.88 6.99
C GLY A 87 -14.30 11.08 6.11
N GLU A 88 -15.25 11.59 5.31
CA GLU A 88 -15.07 12.70 4.35
C GLU A 88 -13.99 12.45 3.27
N GLY A 89 -13.55 11.21 3.11
CA GLY A 89 -12.41 10.83 2.27
C GLY A 89 -11.20 10.39 3.10
N PHE A 90 -10.10 10.07 2.42
CA PHE A 90 -8.90 9.54 3.05
C PHE A 90 -7.63 10.19 2.51
N ARG A 91 -6.73 10.54 3.42
CA ARG A 91 -5.34 10.87 3.12
C ARG A 91 -4.51 9.60 3.10
N LEU A 92 -3.83 9.37 1.99
CA LEU A 92 -2.94 8.22 1.77
C LEU A 92 -1.48 8.70 1.81
N ALA A 93 -0.68 8.06 2.64
CA ALA A 93 0.76 8.29 2.76
C ALA A 93 1.56 6.97 2.81
N PRO A 94 1.32 6.00 1.91
CA PRO A 94 1.88 4.66 2.02
C PRO A 94 3.41 4.65 1.96
N GLY A 95 4.00 3.73 2.72
CA GLY A 95 5.44 3.50 2.76
C GLY A 95 6.17 4.45 3.71
N ALA A 96 7.38 4.88 3.37
CA ALA A 96 8.20 5.74 4.24
C ALA A 96 7.77 7.23 4.23
N HIS A 97 6.60 7.54 3.66
CA HIS A 97 6.17 8.92 3.40
C HIS A 97 5.16 9.45 4.43
N ALA A 98 4.67 8.62 5.35
CA ALA A 98 3.94 9.10 6.51
C ALA A 98 4.83 10.07 7.30
N ALA A 99 4.29 11.27 7.61
CA ALA A 99 4.94 12.18 8.54
C ALA A 99 5.19 11.46 9.88
N VAL A 100 6.11 11.96 10.70
CA VAL A 100 6.32 11.42 12.05
C VAL A 100 4.99 11.39 12.80
N GLY A 101 4.54 10.19 13.19
CA GLY A 101 3.24 9.98 13.85
C GLY A 101 2.03 9.84 12.92
N GLY A 102 2.22 9.81 11.60
CA GLY A 102 1.19 9.57 10.60
C GLY A 102 0.89 8.08 10.36
N LEU A 103 -0.25 7.83 9.71
CA LEU A 103 -0.71 6.52 9.25
C LEU A 103 -0.65 6.45 7.72
N ASP A 104 -0.61 5.23 7.19
CA ASP A 104 -0.65 5.01 5.74
C ASP A 104 -1.98 5.45 5.13
N VAL A 105 -3.09 5.27 5.86
CA VAL A 105 -4.43 5.75 5.50
C VAL A 105 -5.08 6.38 6.73
N GLU A 106 -5.55 7.62 6.61
CA GLU A 106 -6.26 8.35 7.67
C GLU A 106 -7.48 9.06 7.08
N SER A 107 -8.62 9.05 7.77
CA SER A 107 -9.80 9.81 7.34
C SER A 107 -9.51 11.32 7.34
N LEU A 108 -10.13 12.05 6.40
CA LEU A 108 -10.04 13.52 6.40
C LEU A 108 -10.81 14.13 7.57
N ALA A 109 -11.92 13.51 7.97
CA ALA A 109 -12.57 13.78 9.25
C ALA A 109 -11.67 13.29 10.40
N PRO A 110 -11.25 14.16 11.34
CA PRO A 110 -10.30 13.79 12.39
C PRO A 110 -10.82 12.70 13.33
N GLY A 111 -9.97 11.71 13.62
CA GLY A 111 -10.23 10.70 14.65
C GLY A 111 -11.25 9.60 14.28
N ILE A 112 -11.76 9.57 13.05
CA ILE A 112 -12.74 8.56 12.64
C ILE A 112 -12.05 7.24 12.28
N VAL A 113 -11.17 7.26 11.27
CA VAL A 113 -10.50 6.05 10.76
C VAL A 113 -9.00 6.25 10.68
N GLY A 114 -8.27 5.24 11.14
CA GLY A 114 -6.83 5.10 10.91
C GLY A 114 -6.46 3.69 10.47
N ALA A 115 -5.51 3.56 9.54
CA ALA A 115 -5.01 2.27 9.13
C ALA A 115 -3.51 2.25 8.75
N GLU A 116 -2.86 1.14 9.08
CA GLU A 116 -1.58 0.74 8.48
C GLU A 116 -1.79 -0.23 7.34
N THR A 117 -0.89 -0.20 6.37
CA THR A 117 -0.95 -1.03 5.17
C THR A 117 0.42 -1.61 4.84
N PHE A 118 0.46 -2.86 4.38
CA PHE A 118 1.71 -3.43 3.90
C PHE A 118 1.49 -4.59 2.92
N ALA A 119 2.53 -4.90 2.14
CA ALA A 119 2.58 -6.11 1.34
C ALA A 119 3.75 -6.99 1.80
N ALA A 120 3.50 -8.29 1.97
CA ALA A 120 4.51 -9.25 2.38
C ALA A 120 4.15 -10.66 1.93
N VAL A 121 5.17 -11.52 1.77
CA VAL A 121 4.95 -12.95 1.48
C VAL A 121 4.14 -13.61 2.60
N ARG A 122 4.55 -13.41 3.85
CA ARG A 122 3.82 -13.80 5.06
C ARG A 122 3.59 -12.55 5.92
N PRO A 123 2.40 -12.34 6.50
CA PRO A 123 2.15 -11.15 7.32
C PRO A 123 3.02 -11.08 8.59
N GLU A 124 3.57 -12.20 9.05
CA GLU A 124 4.48 -12.29 10.19
C GLU A 124 5.92 -11.87 9.85
N ASN A 125 6.27 -11.75 8.56
CA ASN A 125 7.64 -11.43 8.14
C ASN A 125 8.12 -10.12 8.76
N ASN A 126 9.36 -10.13 9.24
CA ASN A 126 9.99 -8.99 9.92
C ASN A 126 9.17 -8.42 11.08
N ARG A 127 8.25 -9.21 11.66
CA ARG A 127 7.30 -8.79 12.68
C ARG A 127 6.41 -7.62 12.23
N LYS A 128 6.17 -7.46 10.92
CA LYS A 128 5.45 -6.29 10.37
C LYS A 128 4.04 -6.17 10.92
N LEU A 129 3.22 -7.22 10.81
CA LEU A 129 1.87 -7.23 11.38
C LEU A 129 1.89 -6.96 12.90
N ALA A 130 2.81 -7.60 13.62
CA ALA A 130 2.93 -7.40 15.07
C ALA A 130 3.35 -5.97 15.42
N GLY A 131 4.19 -5.31 14.63
CA GLY A 131 4.55 -3.90 14.82
C GLY A 131 3.36 -2.99 14.55
N ASP A 132 2.68 -3.19 13.42
CA ASP A 132 1.55 -2.36 13.00
C ASP A 132 0.38 -2.47 13.98
N LEU A 133 0.08 -3.67 14.49
CA LEU A 133 -0.95 -3.85 15.50
C LEU A 133 -0.60 -3.16 16.84
N VAL A 134 0.68 -3.15 17.27
CA VAL A 134 1.08 -2.38 18.47
C VAL A 134 0.90 -0.89 18.23
N LYS A 135 1.35 -0.40 17.06
CA LYS A 135 1.18 1.00 16.65
C LYS A 135 -0.30 1.39 16.67
N MET A 136 -1.16 0.59 16.04
CA MET A 136 -2.59 0.86 15.92
C MET A 136 -3.30 0.77 17.27
N ALA A 137 -2.95 -0.17 18.16
CA ALA A 137 -3.58 -0.24 19.49
C ALA A 137 -3.42 1.05 20.32
N ALA A 138 -2.32 1.79 20.12
CA ALA A 138 -2.07 3.06 20.79
C ALA A 138 -2.77 4.27 20.14
N ARG A 139 -3.47 4.07 19.01
CA ARG A 139 -4.05 5.18 18.26
C ARG A 139 -5.43 5.62 18.79
N PRO A 140 -5.74 6.93 18.70
CA PRO A 140 -7.00 7.47 19.19
C PRO A 140 -8.17 7.29 18.22
N GLU A 141 -7.94 6.88 16.95
CA GLU A 141 -9.05 6.77 16.00
C GLU A 141 -10.09 5.75 16.47
N ARG A 142 -11.36 6.07 16.20
CA ARG A 142 -12.50 5.23 16.56
C ARG A 142 -12.44 3.87 15.89
N PHE A 143 -12.15 3.86 14.59
CA PHE A 143 -12.01 2.64 13.79
C PHE A 143 -10.57 2.47 13.34
N ARG A 144 -9.99 1.33 13.69
CA ARG A 144 -8.57 1.05 13.49
C ARG A 144 -8.39 -0.22 12.70
N TYR A 145 -7.56 -0.14 11.67
CA TYR A 145 -7.35 -1.24 10.75
C TYR A 145 -5.87 -1.52 10.49
N VAL A 146 -5.59 -2.77 10.14
CA VAL A 146 -4.38 -3.16 9.42
C VAL A 146 -4.81 -3.90 8.16
N PHE A 147 -4.42 -3.38 7.00
CA PHE A 147 -4.66 -4.05 5.72
C PHE A 147 -3.35 -4.63 5.21
N PHE A 148 -3.41 -5.84 4.66
CA PHE A 148 -2.21 -6.42 4.06
C PHE A 148 -2.50 -7.18 2.77
N MET A 149 -1.49 -7.26 1.92
CA MET A 149 -1.50 -8.09 0.71
C MET A 149 -0.45 -9.19 0.83
N SER A 150 -0.88 -10.43 0.63
CA SER A 150 -0.03 -11.62 0.72
C SER A 150 -0.52 -12.70 -0.23
N PRO A 151 0.37 -13.42 -0.92
CA PRO A 151 -0.01 -14.55 -1.77
C PRO A 151 -0.68 -15.70 -0.98
N LEU A 152 -0.48 -15.77 0.34
CA LEU A 152 -1.13 -16.77 1.20
C LEU A 152 -2.58 -16.40 1.56
N PHE A 153 -2.96 -15.15 1.33
CA PHE A 153 -4.28 -14.59 1.62
C PHE A 153 -4.82 -13.90 0.36
N PRO A 154 -5.19 -14.68 -0.68
CA PRO A 154 -5.45 -14.14 -2.02
C PRO A 154 -6.78 -13.39 -2.14
N ARG A 155 -7.62 -13.39 -1.11
CA ARG A 155 -8.95 -12.76 -1.12
C ARG A 155 -8.99 -11.54 -0.23
N THR A 156 -9.87 -10.60 -0.61
CA THR A 156 -10.25 -9.49 0.26
C THR A 156 -11.23 -9.98 1.31
N GLU A 157 -10.76 -10.18 2.54
CA GLU A 157 -11.60 -10.72 3.62
C GLU A 157 -11.02 -10.37 5.00
N ARG A 158 -11.90 -10.36 6.00
CA ARG A 158 -11.54 -10.08 7.39
C ARG A 158 -10.82 -11.28 8.00
N GLN A 159 -9.65 -11.04 8.57
CA GLN A 159 -8.80 -12.04 9.22
C GLN A 159 -8.95 -11.97 10.75
N ALA A 160 -10.13 -12.33 11.26
CA ALA A 160 -10.48 -12.18 12.68
C ALA A 160 -9.47 -12.84 13.65
N LYS A 161 -8.80 -13.91 13.22
CA LYS A 161 -7.77 -14.62 14.03
C LYS A 161 -6.48 -13.82 14.23
N LEU A 162 -6.25 -12.81 13.41
CA LEU A 162 -5.07 -11.94 13.45
C LEU A 162 -5.34 -10.63 14.22
N GLU A 163 -6.60 -10.39 14.58
CA GLU A 163 -7.02 -9.18 15.29
C GLU A 163 -6.60 -9.20 16.75
N ARG A 164 -6.33 -8.02 17.30
CA ARG A 164 -6.12 -7.78 18.73
C ARG A 164 -6.39 -6.33 19.08
N ASP A 165 -6.67 -6.07 20.35
CA ASP A 165 -6.79 -4.72 20.90
C ASP A 165 -7.80 -3.82 20.15
N GLY A 166 -8.85 -4.43 19.60
CA GLY A 166 -9.89 -3.74 18.83
C GLY A 166 -9.45 -3.26 17.43
N VAL A 167 -8.28 -3.68 16.95
CA VAL A 167 -7.78 -3.40 15.60
C VAL A 167 -8.25 -4.51 14.65
N GLN A 168 -8.99 -4.13 13.61
CA GLN A 168 -9.43 -5.08 12.59
C GLN A 168 -8.32 -5.37 11.59
N VAL A 169 -8.21 -6.63 11.16
CA VAL A 169 -7.19 -7.06 10.22
C VAL A 169 -7.84 -7.62 8.97
N TRP A 170 -7.42 -7.14 7.81
CA TRP A 170 -7.98 -7.53 6.53
C TRP A 170 -6.87 -7.90 5.55
N SER A 171 -7.04 -9.04 4.87
CA SER A 171 -6.29 -9.30 3.66
C SER A 171 -6.94 -8.57 2.48
N VAL A 172 -6.14 -8.20 1.50
CA VAL A 172 -6.56 -7.51 0.28
C VAL A 172 -6.05 -8.30 -0.93
N ALA A 173 -6.95 -8.61 -1.86
CA ALA A 173 -6.62 -9.33 -3.08
C ALA A 173 -5.68 -8.54 -4.00
N MET A 174 -4.70 -9.23 -4.57
CA MET A 174 -3.76 -8.67 -5.57
C MET A 174 -4.47 -8.26 -6.86
N GLN A 175 -5.43 -9.08 -7.30
CA GLN A 175 -6.29 -8.84 -8.46
C GLN A 175 -7.70 -8.56 -7.96
#